data_AF-A0A9N9CKG9-F1
#
_entry.id   AF-A0A9N9CKG9-F1
#
_cell.length_a   1.000
_cell.length_b   1.000
_cell.length_c   1.000
_cell.angle_alpha   90.00
_cell.angle_beta   90.00
_cell.angle_gamma   90.00
#
_symmetry.space_group_name_H-M   'P 1'
#
loop_
_entity.id
_entity.type
_entity.pdbx_description
1 polymer ?
#
loop_
_entity_poly.entity_id
_entity_poly.type
_entity_poly.pdbx_seq_one_letter_code
_entity_poly.pdbx_strand_id
1 'polypeptide(L)'
;MIKHNIINEYREVVSIAFISLFDAYYFAIGMKVSNFLSTSTWQKGILTSTISKQTETELFLNAYVFLPIKELENRRPVTDLDFASLYLSLIMTYNLSPDKIISFESMPNL
;
A
#
# COMPACT_ATOMS: atom_id res chain seq x y z
N MET A 1 29.45 1.99 -18.25
CA MET A 1 28.22 1.27 -17.87
C MET A 1 27.72 1.85 -16.57
N ILE A 2 26.54 2.49 -16.55
CA ILE A 2 25.93 3.01 -15.32
C ILE A 2 25.50 1.81 -14.48
N LYS A 3 26.02 1.67 -13.24
CA LYS A 3 25.74 0.51 -12.39
C LYS A 3 24.32 0.50 -11.81
N HIS A 4 23.74 1.68 -11.55
CA HIS A 4 22.39 1.84 -11.01
C HIS A 4 21.70 3.05 -11.62
N ASN A 5 20.44 2.89 -12.03
CA ASN A 5 19.67 3.90 -12.76
C ASN A 5 18.93 4.88 -11.82
N ILE A 6 19.60 5.26 -10.73
CA ILE A 6 19.01 5.92 -9.55
C ILE A 6 18.25 7.19 -9.94
N ILE A 7 18.83 8.03 -10.79
CA ILE A 7 18.22 9.30 -11.18
C ILE A 7 16.89 9.07 -11.92
N ASN A 8 16.84 8.09 -12.83
CA ASN A 8 15.62 7.80 -13.59
C ASN A 8 14.55 7.17 -12.71
N GLU A 9 14.93 6.29 -11.77
CA GLU A 9 13.99 5.73 -10.78
C GLU A 9 13.33 6.85 -9.97
N TYR A 10 14.10 7.84 -9.49
CA TYR A 10 13.51 8.99 -8.79
C TYR A 10 12.64 9.86 -9.71
N ARG A 11 13.01 10.03 -10.99
CA ARG A 11 12.19 10.79 -11.95
C ARG A 11 10.83 10.12 -12.20
N GLU A 12 10.79 8.79 -12.27
CA GLU A 12 9.52 8.04 -12.39
C GLU A 12 8.64 8.25 -11.17
N VAL A 13 9.20 8.12 -9.96
CA VAL A 13 8.48 8.34 -8.71
C VAL A 13 7.94 9.77 -8.61
N VAL A 14 8.74 10.76 -8.96
CA VAL A 14 8.35 12.18 -9.02
C VAL A 14 7.17 12.39 -9.96
N SER A 15 7.23 11.79 -11.15
CA SER A 15 6.18 11.94 -12.16
C SER A 15 4.84 11.33 -11.72
N ILE A 16 4.88 10.24 -10.93
CA ILE A 16 3.69 9.57 -10.42
C ILE A 16 3.12 10.31 -9.20
N ALA A 17 3.98 10.71 -8.27
CA ALA A 17 3.56 11.25 -6.98
C ALA A 17 3.38 12.77 -6.95
N PHE A 18 3.69 13.49 -8.03
CA PHE A 18 3.60 14.96 -8.13
C PHE A 18 4.39 15.67 -7.01
N ILE A 19 5.62 15.24 -6.78
CA ILE A 19 6.54 15.83 -5.79
C ILE A 19 7.81 16.34 -6.47
N SER A 20 8.59 17.19 -5.80
CA SER A 20 9.90 17.58 -6.35
C SER A 20 10.89 16.41 -6.31
N LEU A 21 11.92 16.45 -7.16
CA LEU A 21 13.02 15.49 -7.12
C LEU A 21 13.76 15.52 -5.77
N PHE A 22 13.88 16.70 -5.18
CA PHE A 22 14.43 16.88 -3.84
C PHE A 22 13.60 16.11 -2.80
N ASP A 23 12.28 16.29 -2.84
CA ASP A 23 11.40 15.62 -1.88
C ASP A 23 11.40 14.10 -2.06
N ALA A 24 11.50 13.63 -3.31
CA ALA A 24 11.56 12.21 -3.61
C ALA A 24 12.79 11.52 -3.02
N TYR A 25 13.90 12.28 -2.90
CA TYR A 25 15.17 11.83 -2.34
C TYR A 25 15.23 11.95 -0.81
N TYR A 26 14.77 13.07 -0.25
CA TYR A 26 14.90 13.34 1.18
C TYR A 26 13.75 12.82 2.05
N PHE A 27 12.53 12.74 1.52
CA PHE A 27 11.36 12.34 2.29
C PHE A 27 10.94 10.89 2.05
N ALA A 28 10.35 10.31 3.09
CA ALA A 28 9.86 8.94 3.09
C ALA A 28 8.63 8.75 2.18
N ILE A 29 8.26 7.49 1.95
CA ILE A 29 7.20 7.12 1.02
C ILE A 29 5.82 7.70 1.36
N GLY A 30 5.58 8.00 2.64
CA GLY A 30 4.35 8.63 3.10
C GLY A 30 4.04 9.93 2.35
N MET A 31 5.05 10.78 2.09
CA MET A 31 4.85 12.03 1.36
C MET A 31 4.40 11.78 -0.09
N LYS A 32 4.97 10.76 -0.75
CA LYS A 32 4.62 10.36 -2.12
C LYS A 32 3.17 9.90 -2.20
N VAL A 33 2.77 9.02 -1.27
CA VAL A 33 1.41 8.49 -1.19
C VAL A 33 0.41 9.59 -0.84
N SER A 34 0.75 10.49 0.09
CA SER A 34 -0.12 11.60 0.46
C SER A 34 -0.38 12.54 -0.71
N ASN A 35 0.66 12.97 -1.44
CA ASN A 35 0.47 13.85 -2.58
C ASN A 35 -0.32 13.17 -3.71
N PHE A 36 0.00 11.90 -4.03
CA PHE A 36 -0.77 11.13 -4.99
C PHE A 36 -2.23 10.97 -4.59
N LEU A 37 -2.50 10.71 -3.31
CA LEU A 37 -3.87 10.61 -2.80
C LEU A 37 -4.59 11.96 -2.91
N SER A 38 -3.97 13.05 -2.47
CA SER A 38 -4.56 14.39 -2.51
C SER A 38 -4.91 14.85 -3.93
N THR A 39 -4.06 14.55 -4.92
CA THR A 39 -4.38 14.86 -6.32
C THR A 39 -5.55 14.02 -6.82
N SER A 40 -5.59 12.72 -6.46
CA SER A 40 -6.70 11.83 -6.85
C SER A 40 -8.04 12.21 -6.20
N THR A 41 -8.03 12.65 -4.93
CA THR A 41 -9.25 13.07 -4.22
C THR A 41 -9.74 14.42 -4.73
N TRP A 42 -8.83 15.35 -5.04
CA TRP A 42 -9.16 16.62 -5.68
C TRP A 42 -9.89 16.42 -7.02
N GLN A 43 -9.36 15.53 -7.87
CA GLN A 43 -10.00 15.19 -9.15
C GLN A 43 -11.41 14.59 -8.98
N LYS A 44 -11.67 13.92 -7.86
CA LYS A 44 -12.97 13.33 -7.53
C LYS A 44 -13.89 14.27 -6.74
N GLY A 45 -13.45 15.49 -6.40
CA GLY A 45 -14.21 16.41 -5.55
C GLY A 45 -14.35 15.95 -4.09
N ILE A 46 -13.44 15.10 -3.61
CA ILE A 46 -13.44 14.56 -2.24
C ILE A 46 -12.46 15.38 -1.38
N LEU A 47 -12.92 15.77 -0.19
CA LEU A 47 -12.08 16.44 0.81
C LEU A 47 -11.46 15.42 1.77
N THR A 48 -10.17 15.56 2.04
CA THR A 48 -9.44 14.75 3.02
C THR A 48 -9.40 15.45 4.37
N SER A 49 -9.72 14.72 5.45
CA SER A 49 -9.62 15.24 6.81
C SER A 49 -8.17 15.36 7.29
N THR A 50 -7.87 16.39 8.08
CA THR A 50 -6.54 16.65 8.70
C THR A 50 -6.38 15.98 10.07
N ILE A 51 -7.25 15.03 10.42
CA ILE A 51 -7.18 14.34 11.71
C ILE A 51 -5.85 13.60 11.82
N SER A 52 -5.05 13.96 12.82
CA SER A 52 -3.87 13.18 13.21
C SER A 52 -4.32 11.90 13.89
N LYS A 53 -3.85 10.74 13.43
CA LYS A 53 -4.09 9.48 14.14
C LYS A 53 -3.55 9.57 15.57
N GLN A 54 -4.34 9.12 16.54
CA GLN A 54 -3.81 8.69 17.83
C GLN A 54 -3.02 7.40 17.59
N THR A 55 -1.91 7.21 18.30
CA THR A 55 -1.11 5.98 18.19
C THR A 55 -1.95 4.81 18.69
N GLU A 56 -2.48 4.00 17.80
CA GLU A 56 -3.11 2.73 18.16
C GLU A 56 -2.01 1.77 18.63
N THR A 57 -2.03 1.44 19.93
CA THR A 57 -1.08 0.51 20.55
C THR A 57 -1.42 -0.95 20.22
N GLU A 58 -2.62 -1.22 19.71
CA GLU A 58 -3.09 -2.57 19.40
C GLU A 58 -2.56 -3.05 18.05
N LEU A 59 -1.95 -4.23 18.06
CA LEU A 59 -1.49 -4.92 16.86
C LEU A 59 -2.66 -5.69 16.25
N PHE A 60 -3.00 -5.39 15.00
CA PHE A 60 -3.95 -6.19 14.23
C PHE A 60 -3.34 -7.54 13.85
N LEU A 61 -4.18 -8.58 13.77
CA LEU A 61 -3.77 -9.89 13.30
C LEU A 61 -3.37 -9.78 11.82
N ASN A 62 -2.11 -10.09 11.53
CA ASN A 62 -1.47 -9.83 10.25
C ASN A 62 -1.47 -11.10 9.37
N ALA A 63 -0.36 -11.40 8.69
CA ALA A 63 -0.22 -12.59 7.88
C ALA A 63 -0.18 -13.88 8.71
N TYR A 64 -0.78 -14.94 8.16
CA TYR A 64 -0.61 -16.30 8.65
C TYR A 64 0.60 -16.94 7.98
N VAL A 65 1.48 -17.57 8.77
CA VAL A 65 2.65 -18.29 8.27
C VAL A 65 2.47 -19.78 8.57
N PHE A 66 2.51 -20.60 7.53
CA PHE A 66 2.48 -22.06 7.69
C PHE A 66 3.69 -22.54 8.48
N LEU A 67 3.48 -23.53 9.34
CA LEU A 67 4.58 -24.14 10.08
C LEU A 67 5.54 -24.83 9.09
N PRO A 68 6.83 -24.48 9.10
CA PRO A 68 7.78 -25.05 8.15
C PRO A 68 8.05 -26.52 8.49
N ILE A 69 7.99 -27.37 7.47
CA ILE A 69 8.51 -28.75 7.56
C ILE A 69 10.01 -28.66 7.34
N LYS A 70 10.78 -28.74 8.43
CA LYS A 70 12.25 -28.62 8.40
C LYS A 70 12.89 -29.98 8.12
N GLU A 71 12.78 -30.43 6.88
CA GLU A 71 13.42 -31.66 6.41
C GLU A 71 14.10 -31.44 5.05
N LEU A 72 15.00 -32.34 4.70
CA LEU A 72 15.66 -32.34 3.39
C LEU A 72 14.82 -33.14 2.39
N GLU A 73 14.02 -32.44 1.59
CA GLU A 73 13.19 -33.05 0.54
C GLU A 73 14.04 -33.34 -0.71
N ASN A 74 14.58 -34.56 -0.81
CA ASN A 74 15.33 -35.02 -2.00
C ASN A 74 14.51 -35.95 -2.91
N ARG A 75 13.25 -36.24 -2.53
CA ARG A 75 12.43 -37.25 -3.20
C ARG A 75 11.79 -36.75 -4.49
N ARG A 76 11.52 -35.45 -4.57
CA ARG A 76 10.84 -34.81 -5.70
C ARG A 76 11.13 -33.31 -5.71
N PRO A 77 11.04 -32.65 -6.87
CA PRO A 77 11.08 -31.19 -6.95
C PRO A 77 9.90 -30.57 -6.18
N VAL A 78 10.15 -29.42 -5.54
CA VAL A 78 9.12 -28.59 -4.92
C VAL A 78 8.85 -27.41 -5.85
N THR A 79 7.61 -27.23 -6.27
CA THR A 79 7.18 -26.09 -7.08
C THR A 79 6.65 -24.99 -6.17
N ASP A 80 7.12 -23.78 -6.39
CA ASP A 80 6.63 -22.60 -5.70
C ASP A 80 5.44 -21.98 -6.46
N LEU A 81 4.47 -21.46 -5.71
CA LEU A 81 3.32 -20.75 -6.23
C LEU A 81 3.04 -19.56 -5.32
N ASP A 82 3.11 -18.35 -5.89
CA ASP A 82 2.90 -17.10 -5.18
C ASP A 82 1.88 -16.21 -5.91
N PHE A 83 1.26 -15.29 -5.17
CA PHE A 83 0.36 -14.28 -5.72
C PHE A 83 1.13 -13.02 -6.11
N ALA A 84 1.10 -12.66 -7.39
CA ALA A 84 1.57 -11.35 -7.83
C ALA A 84 0.73 -10.23 -7.18
N SER A 85 1.36 -9.39 -6.36
CA SER A 85 0.75 -8.20 -5.74
C SER A 85 -0.49 -8.49 -4.88
N LEU A 86 -0.46 -9.54 -4.05
CA LEU A 86 -1.58 -10.01 -3.22
C LEU A 86 -2.44 -8.90 -2.59
N TYR A 87 -1.83 -8.01 -1.79
CA TYR A 87 -2.57 -6.95 -1.09
C TYR A 87 -3.26 -5.97 -2.04
N LEU A 88 -2.59 -5.57 -3.12
CA LEU A 88 -3.17 -4.64 -4.10
C LEU A 88 -4.36 -5.30 -4.82
N SER A 89 -4.22 -6.57 -5.19
CA SER A 89 -5.27 -7.37 -5.80
C SER A 89 -6.50 -7.48 -4.89
N LEU A 90 -6.30 -7.68 -3.58
CA LEU A 90 -7.40 -7.68 -2.60
C LEU A 90 -8.07 -6.31 -2.50
N ILE A 91 -7.29 -5.23 -2.36
CA ILE A 91 -7.82 -3.85 -2.28
C ILE A 91 -8.69 -3.53 -3.49
N MET A 92 -8.22 -3.87 -4.69
CA MET A 92 -8.94 -3.60 -5.93
C MET A 92 -10.18 -4.48 -6.09
N THR A 93 -10.06 -5.79 -5.83
CA THR A 93 -11.16 -6.76 -6.02
C THR A 93 -12.34 -6.47 -5.10
N TYR A 94 -12.06 -6.08 -3.86
CA TYR A 94 -13.09 -5.79 -2.86
C TYR A 94 -13.45 -4.30 -2.76
N ASN A 95 -12.94 -3.46 -3.67
CA ASN A 95 -13.18 -2.01 -3.69
C ASN A 95 -12.91 -1.35 -2.33
N LEU A 96 -11.83 -1.76 -1.67
CA LEU A 96 -11.44 -1.25 -0.36
C LEU A 96 -10.89 0.16 -0.53
N SER A 97 -11.62 1.14 -0.02
CA SER A 97 -11.22 2.54 -0.04
C SER A 97 -11.86 3.30 1.13
N PRO A 98 -11.22 4.33 1.70
CA PRO A 98 -11.79 5.10 2.80
C PRO A 98 -13.19 5.68 2.51
N ASP A 99 -13.46 6.08 1.27
CA ASP A 99 -14.77 6.61 0.84
C ASP A 99 -15.86 5.54 0.64
N LYS A 100 -15.52 4.26 0.85
CA LYS A 100 -16.43 3.11 0.69
C LYS A 100 -16.73 2.41 2.02
N ILE A 101 -16.17 2.87 3.12
CA ILE A 101 -16.42 2.31 4.46
C ILE A 101 -17.84 2.70 4.90
N ILE A 102 -18.64 1.71 5.31
CA ILE A 102 -19.97 1.89 5.87
C ILE A 102 -19.89 1.61 7.38
N SER A 103 -20.19 2.62 8.19
CA SER A 103 -20.26 2.46 9.64
C SER A 103 -21.64 1.94 10.06
N PHE A 104 -21.71 0.96 10.95
CA PHE A 104 -22.99 0.42 11.46
C PHE A 104 -23.84 1.46 12.20
N GLU A 105 -23.22 2.54 12.68
CA GLU A 105 -23.89 3.64 13.38
C GLU A 105 -24.81 4.48 12.47
N SER A 106 -24.66 4.38 11.14
CA SER A 106 -25.50 5.08 10.16
C SER A 106 -26.65 4.23 9.60
N MET A 107 -26.81 2.99 10.05
CA MET A 107 -27.95 2.15 9.67
C MET A 107 -29.16 2.47 10.56
N PRO A 108 -30.34 2.79 9.98
CA PRO A 108 -31.55 2.93 10.78
C PRO A 108 -31.88 1.58 11.44
N ASN A 109 -32.20 1.61 12.73
CA ASN A 109 -32.58 0.43 13.52
C ASN A 109 -33.56 -0.45 12.74
N LEU A 110 -33.20 -1.73 12.55
CA LEU A 110 -34.03 -2.75 11.92
C LEU A 110 -34.86 -3.48 12.96
#